data_AF-A0A7W5FIC0-F1
#
_entry.id   AF-A0A7W5FIC0-F1
#
_cell.length_a   1.000
_cell.length_b   1.000
_cell.length_c   1.000
_cell.angle_alpha   90.00
_cell.angle_beta   90.00
_cell.angle_gamma   90.00
#
_symmetry.space_group_name_H-M   'P 1'
#
loop_
_entity.id
_entity.type
_entity.pdbx_description
1 polymer ?
#
loop_
_entity_poly.entity_id
_entity_poly.type
_entity_poly.pdbx_seq_one_letter_code
_entity_poly.pdbx_strand_id
1 'polypeptide(L)' 'MKTVSHTWCDTCEKRGFTCEHDASKALGRARTHRSRAADKAGTRRGMRVENRHYECPAGLWHLTGMSRRNVRA' A
#
# COMPACT_ATOMS: atom_id res chain seq x y z
N MET A 1 11.67 12.09 7.32
CA MET A 1 11.55 10.81 6.56
C MET A 1 11.10 11.16 5.15
N LYS A 2 11.93 10.96 4.11
CA LYS A 2 11.64 11.42 2.73
C LYS A 2 10.46 10.65 2.13
N THR A 3 9.31 11.27 1.92
CA THR A 3 8.09 10.65 1.35
C THR A 3 8.38 10.07 -0.03
N VAL A 4 7.80 8.90 -0.34
CA VAL A 4 7.88 8.32 -1.69
C VAL A 4 6.95 9.13 -2.59
N SER A 5 7.46 9.55 -3.75
CA SER A 5 6.67 10.29 -4.74
C SER A 5 5.47 9.46 -5.16
N HIS A 6 4.28 10.04 -5.09
CA HIS A 6 3.04 9.43 -5.53
C HIS A 6 2.25 10.46 -6.34
N THR A 7 1.45 9.95 -7.27
CA THR A 7 0.53 10.73 -8.09
C THR A 7 -0.89 10.25 -7.81
N TRP A 8 -1.87 11.10 -8.03
CA TRP A 8 -3.28 10.71 -7.97
C TRP A 8 -3.66 9.95 -9.25
N CYS A 9 -4.26 8.77 -9.10
CA CYS A 9 -4.78 8.00 -10.23
C CYS A 9 -6.29 8.24 -10.34
N ASP A 10 -6.72 8.84 -11.44
CA ASP A 10 -8.14 9.11 -11.70
C ASP A 10 -8.92 7.82 -12.01
N THR A 11 -8.27 6.79 -12.56
CA THR A 11 -8.93 5.51 -12.87
C THR A 11 -9.33 4.72 -11.63
N CYS A 12 -8.48 4.75 -10.59
CA CYS A 12 -8.68 3.98 -9.36
C CYS A 12 -9.09 4.85 -8.17
N GLU A 13 -9.17 6.18 -8.36
CA GLU A 13 -9.38 7.21 -7.33
C GLU A 13 -8.47 7.01 -6.10
N LYS A 14 -7.22 6.63 -6.36
CA LYS A 14 -6.25 6.21 -5.34
C LYS A 14 -4.89 6.80 -5.64
N ARG A 15 -4.04 6.83 -4.61
CA ARG A 15 -2.60 7.14 -4.78
C ARG A 15 -1.92 6.04 -5.59
N GLY A 16 -1.31 6.42 -6.70
CA GLY A 16 -0.49 5.59 -7.56
C GLY A 16 0.98 5.95 -7.49
N PHE A 17 1.84 4.96 -7.65
CA PHE A 17 3.29 5.12 -7.79
C PHE A 17 3.65 4.90 -9.26
N THR A 18 4.61 5.66 -9.77
CA THR A 18 5.00 5.61 -11.18
C THR A 18 5.84 4.40 -11.54
N CYS A 19 6.45 3.74 -10.55
CA CYS A 19 7.19 2.50 -10.76
C CYS A 19 6.95 1.50 -9.63
N GLU A 20 7.16 0.22 -9.93
CA GLU A 20 7.02 -0.89 -8.98
C GLU A 20 7.97 -0.73 -7.78
N HIS A 21 9.19 -0.25 -8.01
CA HIS A 21 10.18 -0.04 -6.95
C HIS A 21 9.69 0.96 -5.90
N ASP A 22 9.10 2.07 -6.33
CA ASP A 22 8.53 3.07 -5.43
C ASP A 22 7.31 2.52 -4.69
N ALA A 23 6.46 1.75 -5.36
CA ALA A 23 5.35 1.07 -4.72
C ALA A 23 5.83 0.07 -3.63
N SER A 24 6.86 -0.71 -3.91
CA SER A 24 7.46 -1.66 -2.97
C SER A 24 8.06 -0.94 -1.75
N LYS A 25 8.77 0.18 -1.98
CA LYS A 25 9.30 1.02 -0.91
C LYS A 25 8.20 1.65 -0.07
N ALA A 26 7.13 2.12 -0.71
CA ALA A 26 5.95 2.66 -0.01
C ALA A 26 5.24 1.58 0.81
N LEU A 27 5.10 0.36 0.27
CA LEU A 27 4.51 -0.80 0.95
C LEU A 27 5.27 -1.14 2.24
N GLY A 28 6.59 -1.26 2.17
CA GLY A 28 7.43 -1.56 3.34
C GLY A 28 7.30 -0.49 4.44
N ARG A 29 7.22 0.78 4.03
CA ARG A 29 7.03 1.91 4.95
C ARG A 29 5.65 1.93 5.58
N ALA A 30 4.59 1.71 4.80
CA ALA A 30 3.22 1.62 5.29
C ALA A 30 3.10 0.51 6.35
N ARG A 31 3.61 -0.69 6.05
CA ARG A 31 3.66 -1.81 7.00
C ARG A 31 4.39 -1.46 8.29
N THR A 32 5.58 -0.86 8.18
CA THR A 32 6.39 -0.47 9.34
C THR A 32 5.67 0.56 10.22
N HIS A 33 5.08 1.58 9.58
CA HIS A 33 4.33 2.61 10.28
C HIS A 33 3.12 2.03 11.02
N ARG A 34 2.36 1.16 10.34
CA ARG A 34 1.21 0.48 10.94
C ARG A 34 1.66 -0.40 12.11
N SER A 35 2.73 -1.18 11.97
CA SER A 35 3.27 -2.02 13.06
C SER A 35 3.61 -1.18 14.28
N ARG A 36 4.37 -0.10 14.11
CA ARG A 36 4.71 0.82 15.20
C ARG A 36 3.48 1.42 15.87
N ALA A 37 2.46 1.78 15.10
CA ALA A 37 1.21 2.30 15.64
C ALA A 37 0.45 1.24 16.46
N ALA A 38 0.42 -0.01 15.99
CA ALA A 38 -0.23 -1.11 16.70
C ALA A 38 0.54 -1.52 17.97
N ASP A 39 1.87 -1.50 17.92
CA ASP A 39 2.73 -1.74 19.08
C ASP A 39 2.51 -0.64 20.15
N LYS A 40 2.37 0.63 19.73
CA LYS A 40 2.02 1.74 20.62
C LYS A 40 0.61 1.58 21.22
N ALA A 41 -0.34 1.03 20.47
CA ALA A 41 -1.70 0.78 20.94
C ALA A 41 -1.81 -0.43 21.88
N GLY A 42 -0.76 -1.25 22.00
CA GLY A 42 -0.76 -2.47 22.83
C GLY A 42 -1.58 -3.63 22.26
N THR A 43 -2.19 -3.47 21.09
CA THR A 43 -2.95 -4.52 20.42
C THR A 43 -2.90 -4.37 18.90
N ARG A 44 -2.81 -5.51 18.21
CA ARG A 44 -2.84 -5.61 16.74
C ARG A 44 -4.22 -6.04 16.20
N ARG A 45 -5.20 -6.22 17.08
CA ARG A 45 -6.55 -6.67 16.68
C ARG A 45 -7.25 -5.61 15.82
N GLY A 46 -7.79 -6.02 14.68
CA GLY A 46 -8.51 -5.12 13.75
C GLY A 46 -7.61 -4.27 12.83
N MET A 47 -6.29 -4.46 12.91
CA MET A 47 -5.33 -3.72 12.12
C MET A 47 -5.41 -4.09 10.62
N ARG A 48 -5.76 -3.11 9.78
CA ARG A 48 -5.68 -3.25 8.32
C ARG A 48 -4.26 -2.90 7.86
N VAL A 49 -3.63 -3.84 7.15
CA VAL A 49 -2.28 -3.70 6.63
C VAL A 49 -2.28 -3.95 5.13
N GLU A 50 -1.59 -3.09 4.39
CA GLU A 50 -1.32 -3.28 2.98
C GLU A 50 -0.33 -4.45 2.80
N ASN A 51 -0.73 -5.45 2.03
CA ASN A 51 0.03 -6.67 1.85
C ASN A 51 0.77 -6.72 0.51
N ARG A 52 0.26 -6.04 -0.51
CA ARG A 52 0.78 -6.13 -1.88
C ARG A 52 0.66 -4.80 -2.61
N HIS A 53 1.27 -4.76 -3.78
CA HIS A 53 1.00 -3.76 -4.81
C HIS A 53 0.52 -4.46 -6.10
N TYR A 54 -0.18 -3.70 -6.95
CA TYR A 54 -0.63 -4.13 -8.27
C TYR A 54 -0.54 -2.96 -9.24
N GLU A 55 -0.34 -3.24 -10.51
CA GLU A 55 -0.37 -2.24 -11.59
C GLU A 55 -1.82 -2.04 -12.08
N CYS A 56 -2.23 -0.79 -12.26
CA CYS A 56 -3.53 -0.46 -12.85
C CYS A 56 -3.41 -0.18 -14.35
N PRO A 57 -4.53 -0.14 -15.08
CA PRO A 57 -4.55 0.14 -16.52
C PRO A 57 -3.90 1.47 -16.92
N ALA A 58 -3.81 2.44 -16.01
CA ALA A 58 -3.16 3.73 -16.25
C ALA A 58 -1.61 3.68 -16.11
N GLY A 59 -1.01 2.50 -15.94
CA GLY A 59 0.44 2.32 -15.75
C GLY A 59 0.95 2.74 -14.37
N LEU A 60 0.03 2.95 -13.41
CA LEU A 60 0.37 3.30 -12.02
C LEU A 60 0.24 2.10 -11.10
N TRP A 61 1.10 2.05 -10.09
CA TRP A 61 1.15 1.00 -9.09
C TRP A 61 0.40 1.40 -7.82
N HIS A 62 -0.50 0.56 -7.31
CA HIS A 62 -1.30 0.83 -6.12
C HIS A 62 -1.05 -0.19 -5.01
N LEU A 63 -1.12 0.26 -3.76
CA LEU A 63 -1.07 -0.64 -2.60
C LEU A 63 -2.45 -1.26 -2.34
N THR A 64 -2.46 -2.51 -1.91
CA THR A 64 -3.68 -3.22 -1.54
C THR A 64 -3.48 -4.05 -0.28
N GLY A 65 -4.51 -4.03 0.58
CA GLY A 65 -4.62 -4.94 1.73
C GLY A 65 -5.19 -6.32 1.37
N MET A 66 -5.61 -6.53 0.12
CA MET A 66 -6.20 -7.79 -0.31
C MET A 66 -5.24 -8.96 -0.13
N SER A 67 -5.76 -10.06 0.41
CA SER A 67 -5.03 -11.33 0.49
C SER A 67 -4.86 -11.90 -0.92
N ARG A 68 -3.81 -12.71 -1.15
CA ARG A 68 -3.56 -13.37 -2.45
C ARG A 68 -4.75 -14.19 -2.94
N ARG A 69 -5.64 -14.64 -2.05
CA ARG A 69 -6.83 -15.44 -2.38
C ARG A 69 -7.98 -14.61 -2.94
N ASN A 70 -8.00 -13.29 -2.71
CA ASN A 70 -9.07 -12.40 -3.16
C ASN A 70 -8.78 -11.69 -4.49
N VAL A 71 -7.64 -11.95 -5.13
CA VAL A 71 -7.26 -11.34 -6.43
C VAL A 71 -7.85 -12.13 -7.62
N ARG A 72 -8.88 -12.94 -7.38
CA ARG A 72 -9.68 -13.60 -8.42
C ARG A 72 -11.15 -13.23 -8.19
N ALA A 73 -11.58 -12.15 -8.79
CA ALA A 73 -12.97 -11.87 -9.15
C ALA A 73 -12.94 -11.23 -10.53
#